data_AF-X1EU23-F1
#
_entry.id   AF-X1EU23-F1
#
_cell.length_a   1.000
_cell.length_b   1.000
_cell.length_c   1.000
_cell.angle_alpha   90.00
_cell.angle_beta   90.00
_cell.angle_gamma   90.00
#
_symmetry.space_group_name_H-M   'P 1'
#
loop_
_entity.id
_entity.type
_entity.pdbx_description
1 polymer ?
#
loop_
_entity_poly.entity_id
_entity_poly.type
_entity_poly.pdbx_seq_one_letter_code
_entity_poly.pdbx_strand_id
1 'polypeptide(L)' 'TSANISNKPSPLTADDVYINFQDSLPMIIDSQEKALGIESTIITFTLPKPQILRIGAITKEELSRFIDF' A
#
# COMPACT_ATOMS: atom_id res chain seq x y z
N THR A 1 -5.05 -3.01 -3.00
CA THR A 1 -4.18 -4.14 -3.36
C THR A 1 -2.89 -3.58 -3.92
N SER A 2 -1.79 -4.28 -3.72
CA SER A 2 -0.48 -4.01 -4.34
C SER A 2 -0.32 -4.82 -5.64
N ALA A 3 0.62 -4.43 -6.52
CA ALA A 3 0.85 -5.08 -7.82
C ALA A 3 1.77 -6.31 -7.70
N ASN A 4 1.32 -7.33 -6.96
CA ASN A 4 2.03 -8.61 -6.81
C ASN A 4 1.06 -9.79 -6.80
N ILE A 5 1.59 -11.00 -6.97
CA ILE A 5 0.85 -12.23 -6.70
C ILE A 5 0.48 -12.24 -5.21
N SER A 6 -0.76 -12.63 -4.90
CA SER A 6 -1.24 -12.75 -3.51
C SER A 6 -0.24 -13.49 -2.62
N ASN A 7 -0.02 -12.97 -1.40
CA ASN A 7 0.95 -13.45 -0.42
C ASN A 7 2.44 -13.27 -0.78
N LYS A 8 2.78 -12.59 -1.88
CA LYS A 8 4.14 -12.10 -2.14
C LYS A 8 4.36 -10.71 -1.52
N PRO A 9 5.61 -10.30 -1.29
CA PRO A 9 5.92 -8.92 -0.91
C PRO A 9 5.39 -7.92 -1.95
N SER A 10 5.01 -6.73 -1.48
CA SER A 10 4.62 -5.63 -2.37
C SER A 10 5.81 -5.20 -3.24
N PRO A 11 5.60 -4.92 -4.53
CA PRO A 11 6.67 -4.50 -5.43
C PRO A 11 7.09 -3.06 -5.12
N LEU A 12 8.38 -2.75 -5.30
CA LEU A 12 8.93 -1.41 -5.16
C LEU A 12 9.36 -0.80 -6.49
N THR A 13 9.57 -1.64 -7.51
CA THR A 13 9.98 -1.25 -8.87
C THR A 13 9.13 -1.96 -9.94
N ALA A 14 9.23 -1.52 -11.20
CA ALA A 14 8.65 -2.24 -12.32
C ALA A 14 9.23 -3.66 -12.48
N ASP A 15 10.53 -3.83 -12.18
CA ASP A 15 11.18 -5.15 -12.20
C ASP A 15 10.58 -6.11 -11.17
N ASP A 16 10.25 -5.64 -9.96
CA ASP A 16 9.58 -6.46 -8.95
C ASP A 16 8.21 -6.95 -9.46
N VAL A 17 7.47 -6.08 -10.17
CA VAL A 17 6.20 -6.44 -10.83
C VAL A 17 6.44 -7.47 -11.92
N TYR A 18 7.44 -7.27 -12.77
CA TYR A 18 7.79 -8.22 -13.83
C TYR A 18 8.21 -9.58 -13.29
N ILE A 19 8.99 -9.65 -12.21
CA ILE A 19 9.35 -10.92 -11.55
C ILE A 19 8.10 -11.66 -11.04
N ASN A 20 7.11 -10.91 -10.54
CA ASN A 20 5.87 -11.50 -10.04
C ASN A 20 4.99 -12.05 -11.17
N PHE A 21 4.86 -11.33 -12.27
CA PHE A 21 3.83 -11.62 -13.27
C PHE A 21 4.36 -12.08 -14.63
N GLN A 22 5.61 -11.80 -14.97
CA GLN A 22 6.22 -12.10 -16.26
C GLN A 22 5.31 -11.66 -17.41
N ASP A 23 5.11 -12.52 -18.41
CA ASP A 23 4.28 -12.24 -19.60
C ASP A 23 2.77 -12.32 -19.34
N SER A 24 2.32 -12.47 -18.09
CA SER A 24 0.88 -12.53 -17.77
C SER A 24 0.19 -11.17 -17.75
N LEU A 25 0.94 -10.07 -17.72
CA LEU A 25 0.40 -8.71 -17.76
C LEU A 25 0.51 -8.13 -19.18
N PRO A 26 -0.55 -7.48 -19.69
CA PRO A 26 -0.50 -6.83 -21.01
C PRO A 26 0.41 -5.58 -21.02
N MET A 27 0.70 -5.01 -19.85
CA MET A 27 1.49 -3.78 -19.72
C MET A 27 2.02 -3.62 -18.29
N ILE A 28 3.23 -3.05 -18.18
CA ILE A 28 3.81 -2.51 -16.95
C ILE A 28 4.29 -1.07 -17.27
N ILE A 29 4.00 -0.11 -16.40
CA ILE A 29 4.50 1.27 -16.51
C ILE A 29 5.67 1.43 -15.55
N ASP A 30 6.83 1.83 -16.07
CA ASP A 30 8.04 2.05 -15.28
C ASP A 30 8.33 3.53 -15.10
N SER A 31 8.29 4.02 -13.85
CA SER A 31 8.67 5.38 -13.50
C SER A 31 10.18 5.56 -13.32
N GLN A 32 10.97 4.47 -13.35
CA GLN A 32 12.39 4.39 -12.99
C GLN A 32 12.71 4.75 -11.53
N GLU A 33 11.70 5.13 -10.75
CA GLU A 33 11.83 5.49 -9.34
C GLU A 33 11.34 4.34 -8.46
N LYS A 34 12.05 4.10 -7.35
CA LYS A 34 11.66 3.10 -6.36
C LYS A 34 10.61 3.67 -5.40
N ALA A 35 9.53 2.92 -5.18
CA ALA A 35 8.52 3.28 -4.19
C ALA A 35 9.09 3.25 -2.76
N LEU A 36 8.46 4.03 -1.86
CA LEU A 36 8.83 4.10 -0.43
C LEU A 36 8.76 2.74 0.29
N GLY A 37 7.96 1.80 -0.24
CA GLY A 37 7.79 0.46 0.31
C GLY A 37 7.03 0.39 1.63
N ILE A 38 6.38 1.49 2.02
CA ILE A 38 5.45 1.52 3.14
C ILE A 38 4.04 1.56 2.58
N GLU A 39 3.27 0.55 2.96
CA GLU A 39 1.86 0.43 2.64
C GLU A 39 1.03 1.59 3.20
N SER A 40 -0.13 1.86 2.61
CA SER A 40 -1.02 2.91 3.11
C SER A 40 -1.64 2.57 4.47
N THR A 41 -1.84 3.60 5.30
CA THR A 41 -2.66 3.51 6.51
C THR A 41 -4.13 3.43 6.10
N ILE A 42 -4.89 2.51 6.70
CA ILE A 42 -6.31 2.29 6.39
C ILE A 42 -7.13 2.62 7.64
N ILE A 43 -8.11 3.49 7.48
CA ILE A 43 -9.04 3.92 8.54
C ILE A 43 -10.47 3.58 8.09
N THR A 44 -11.29 3.06 8.99
CA THR A 44 -12.72 2.93 8.79
C THR A 44 -13.49 3.98 9.58
N PHE A 45 -14.55 4.52 8.97
CA PHE A 45 -15.52 5.43 9.58
C PHE A 45 -16.93 4.80 9.66
N THR A 46 -17.02 3.47 9.52
CA THR A 46 -18.30 2.76 9.54
C THR A 46 -18.89 2.58 10.94
N LEU A 47 -18.09 2.86 11.99
CA LEU A 47 -18.49 2.76 13.40
C LEU A 47 -18.60 4.16 14.01
N PRO A 48 -19.30 4.31 15.15
CA PRO A 48 -19.43 5.61 15.82
C PRO A 48 -18.10 6.30 16.15
N LYS A 49 -17.04 5.51 16.40
CA LYS A 49 -15.66 5.99 16.48
C LYS A 49 -14.84 5.42 15.33
N PRO A 50 -14.05 6.25 14.62
CA PRO A 50 -13.12 5.77 13.59
C PRO A 50 -12.17 4.72 14.16
N GLN A 51 -11.76 3.75 13.34
CA GLN A 51 -10.78 2.75 13.75
C GLN A 51 -9.69 2.59 12.69
N ILE A 52 -8.46 2.39 13.13
CA ILE A 52 -7.34 2.08 12.24
C ILE A 52 -7.36 0.57 11.97
N LEU A 53 -7.57 0.20 10.71
CA LEU A 53 -7.55 -1.19 10.24
C LEU A 53 -6.14 -1.68 9.91
N ARG A 54 -5.27 -0.77 9.47
CA ARG A 54 -3.86 -1.05 9.17
C ARG A 54 -3.05 0.22 9.39
N ILE A 55 -1.99 0.12 10.20
CA ILE A 55 -0.96 1.18 10.29
C ILE A 55 -0.03 1.04 9.08
N GLY A 56 0.22 2.16 8.40
CA GLY A 56 1.08 2.27 7.23
C GLY A 56 1.92 3.54 7.30
N ALA A 57 2.09 4.21 6.16
CA ALA A 57 2.95 5.39 6.01
C ALA A 57 2.59 6.58 6.92
N ILE A 58 1.35 6.66 7.40
CA ILE A 58 0.90 7.70 8.33
C ILE A 58 0.66 7.06 9.70
N THR A 59 1.32 7.56 10.74
CA THR A 59 1.22 6.96 12.08
C THR A 59 -0.09 7.34 12.79
N LYS A 60 -0.42 6.60 13.87
CA LYS A 60 -1.57 6.94 14.72
C LYS A 60 -1.41 8.32 15.35
N GLU A 61 -0.21 8.66 15.78
CA GLU A 61 0.12 9.94 16.42
C GLU A 61 -0.11 11.09 15.44
N GLU A 62 0.29 10.91 14.19
CA GLU A 62 0.05 11.90 13.15
C GLU A 62 -1.45 12.11 12.88
N LEU A 63 -2.23 11.02 12.86
CA LEU A 63 -3.68 11.06 12.65
C LEU A 63 -4.46 11.62 13.84
N SER A 64 -3.99 11.35 15.06
CA SER A 64 -4.63 11.80 16.31
C SER A 64 -4.67 13.34 16.44
N ARG A 65 -3.92 14.06 15.61
CA ARG A 65 -4.00 15.53 15.48
C ARG A 65 -5.28 16.01 14.80
N PHE A 66 -5.97 15.14 14.06
CA PHE A 66 -7.10 15.49 13.20
C PHE A 66 -8.35 14.65 13.47
N ILE A 67 -8.19 13.44 14.02
CA ILE A 67 -9.26 12.47 14.20
C ILE A 67 -9.24 11.99 15.65
N ASP A 68 -10.41 12.00 16.31
CA ASP A 68 -10.61 11.31 17.59
C ASP A 68 -10.97 9.84 17.31
N PHE A 69 -10.14 8.93 17.80
CA PHE A 69 -10.28 7.48 17.62
C PHE A 69 -10.94 6.79 18.84
#